data_AF-W9WWC1-F1
#
_entry.id   AF-W9WWC1-F1
#
_cell.length_a   1.000
_cell.length_b   1.000
_cell.length_c   1.000
_cell.angle_alpha   90.00
_cell.angle_beta   90.00
_cell.angle_gamma   90.00
#
_symmetry.space_group_name_H-M   'P 1'
#
loop_
_entity.id
_entity.type
_entity.pdbx_description
1 polymer ?
#
loop_
_entity_poly.entity_id
_entity_poly.type
_entity_poly.pdbx_seq_one_letter_code
_entity_poly.pdbx_strand_id
1 'polypeptide(L)'
;MSNLWRQKFDKQNRFYMPRAERFQILGYYCQTELGHGSNYEESSPWPLSTGIATSFTIYSPTLSGTKYWIGAAGVWATHGIVVVRHII
;
A
#
# COMPACT_ATOMS: atom_id res chain seq x y z
N MET A 1 11.35 13.00 -5.39
CA MET A 1 10.56 13.00 -4.13
C MET A 1 9.81 11.69 -4.01
N SER A 2 9.89 11.02 -2.86
CA SER A 2 9.29 9.69 -2.64
C SER A 2 7.76 9.78 -2.46
N ASN A 3 7.04 8.69 -2.79
CA ASN A 3 5.59 8.59 -2.59
C ASN A 3 5.19 8.76 -1.11
N LEU A 4 6.08 8.36 -0.20
CA LEU A 4 5.91 8.53 1.24
C LEU A 4 5.71 10.00 1.65
N TRP A 5 6.41 10.92 0.99
CA TRP A 5 6.32 12.36 1.27
C TRP A 5 5.10 13.02 0.61
N ARG A 6 4.76 12.59 -0.62
CA ARG A 6 3.72 13.23 -1.45
C ARG A 6 2.28 12.94 -1.02
N GLN A 7 2.00 11.78 -0.43
CA GLN A 7 0.63 11.29 -0.22
C GLN A 7 0.17 11.33 1.24
N LYS A 8 0.97 11.88 2.15
CA LYS A 8 0.72 11.87 3.59
C LYS A 8 0.33 13.24 4.11
N PHE A 9 -0.46 13.24 5.19
CA PHE A 9 -0.73 14.44 5.98
C PHE A 9 0.40 14.69 6.99
N ASP A 10 0.59 15.93 7.44
CA ASP A 10 1.72 16.38 8.27
C ASP A 10 2.04 15.46 9.47
N LYS A 11 1.01 15.02 10.20
CA LYS A 11 1.18 14.12 11.35
C LYS A 11 1.83 12.78 10.96
N GLN A 12 1.45 12.22 9.80
CA GLN A 12 2.03 10.98 9.32
C GLN A 12 3.45 11.20 8.80
N ASN A 13 3.74 12.34 8.15
CA ASN A 13 5.09 12.68 7.72
C ASN A 13 6.06 12.76 8.90
N ARG A 14 5.68 13.45 9.98
CA ARG A 14 6.49 13.53 11.21
C ARG A 14 6.80 12.18 11.84
N PHE A 15 5.92 11.19 11.68
CA PHE A 15 6.11 9.86 12.24
C PHE A 15 6.97 8.95 11.35
N TYR A 16 6.67 8.89 10.04
CA TYR A 16 7.29 7.91 9.14
C TYR A 16 8.58 8.40 8.46
N MET A 17 8.69 9.70 8.15
CA MET A 17 9.87 10.21 7.42
C MET A 17 11.18 10.02 8.19
N PRO A 18 11.29 10.41 9.48
CA PRO A 18 12.54 10.24 10.21
C PRO A 18 12.95 8.77 10.36
N ARG A 19 11.98 7.85 10.41
CA ARG A 19 12.23 6.40 10.50
C ARG A 19 12.74 5.85 9.17
N ALA A 20 12.18 6.32 8.05
CA ALA A 20 12.63 5.94 6.71
C ALA A 20 14.05 6.45 6.44
N GLU A 21 14.34 7.71 6.78
CA GLU A 21 15.66 8.33 6.60
C GLU A 21 16.77 7.69 7.45
N ARG A 22 16.40 7.13 8.61
CA ARG A 22 17.31 6.38 9.50
C ARG A 22 17.33 4.88 9.23
N PHE A 23 16.74 4.40 8.14
CA PHE A 23 16.63 2.99 7.78
C PHE A 23 15.97 2.09 8.86
N GLN A 24 15.16 2.67 9.74
CA GLN A 24 14.41 1.93 10.75
C GLN A 24 13.18 1.24 10.17
N ILE A 25 12.75 1.65 8.98
CA ILE A 25 11.72 1.00 8.17
C ILE A 25 12.24 0.86 6.75
N LEU A 26 11.93 -0.28 6.13
CA LEU A 26 12.27 -0.57 4.74
C LEU A 26 10.98 -0.61 3.93
N GLY A 27 10.88 0.30 2.96
CA GLY A 27 9.64 0.57 2.23
C GLY A 27 9.51 -0.20 0.93
N TYR A 28 8.27 -0.51 0.55
CA TYR A 28 7.90 -0.90 -0.81
C TYR A 28 6.64 -0.16 -1.26
N TYR A 29 6.50 0.01 -2.58
CA TYR A 29 5.33 0.64 -3.20
C TYR A 29 4.54 -0.42 -3.98
N CYS A 30 3.44 -0.85 -3.40
CA CYS A 30 2.71 -2.07 -3.76
C CYS A 30 1.48 -1.70 -4.58
N GLN A 31 1.69 -1.48 -5.88
CA GLN A 31 0.63 -1.14 -6.82
C GLN A 31 0.24 -2.34 -7.69
N THR A 32 1.18 -2.82 -8.51
CA THR A 32 0.97 -3.87 -9.50
C THR A 32 0.43 -5.15 -8.88
N GLU A 33 -0.62 -5.68 -9.49
CA GLU A 33 -1.21 -6.98 -9.23
C GLU A 33 -0.80 -7.97 -10.33
N LEU A 34 -0.85 -9.26 -10.05
CA LEU A 34 -0.53 -10.31 -11.03
C LEU A 34 -1.36 -10.18 -12.31
N GLY A 35 -2.65 -9.84 -12.18
CA GLY A 35 -3.56 -9.62 -13.30
C GLY A 35 -3.60 -8.21 -13.85
N HIS A 36 -3.08 -7.20 -13.13
CA HIS A 36 -3.27 -5.79 -13.48
C HIS A 36 -2.04 -4.95 -13.12
N GLY A 37 -1.37 -4.38 -14.15
CA GLY A 37 -0.22 -3.50 -13.97
C GLY A 37 -0.37 -2.12 -14.61
N SER A 38 -1.00 -2.06 -15.79
CA SER A 38 -1.17 -0.82 -16.55
C SER A 38 -2.51 -0.14 -16.30
N ASN A 39 -3.60 -0.91 -16.17
CA ASN A 39 -4.94 -0.38 -15.91
C ASN A 39 -5.30 -0.52 -14.42
N TYR A 40 -5.38 0.60 -13.71
CA TYR A 40 -5.69 0.61 -12.28
C TYR A 40 -7.19 0.40 -11.99
N GLU A 41 -8.07 0.79 -12.90
CA GLU A 41 -9.53 0.73 -12.67
C GLU A 41 -10.06 -0.72 -12.57
N GLU A 42 -9.33 -1.66 -13.17
CA GLU A 42 -9.60 -3.11 -13.11
C GLU A 42 -8.99 -3.81 -11.89
N SER A 43 -8.27 -3.09 -11.03
CA SER A 43 -7.70 -3.67 -9.82
C SER A 43 -8.80 -4.24 -8.89
N SER A 44 -8.44 -5.32 -8.19
CA SER A 44 -9.40 -6.01 -7.33
C SER A 44 -9.96 -5.05 -6.29
N PRO A 45 -11.29 -4.97 -6.10
CA PRO A 45 -11.91 -4.02 -5.21
C PRO A 45 -11.80 -4.53 -3.75
N TRP A 46 -11.39 -3.65 -2.83
CA TRP A 46 -11.19 -4.01 -1.41
C TRP A 46 -12.34 -3.43 -0.59
N PRO A 47 -13.22 -4.25 0.01
CA PRO A 47 -14.37 -3.75 0.77
C PRO A 47 -13.87 -3.04 2.03
N LEU A 48 -14.16 -1.74 2.12
CA LEU A 48 -13.99 -0.99 3.35
C LEU A 48 -15.20 -1.22 4.25
N SER A 49 -15.03 -1.92 5.37
CA SER A 49 -16.05 -1.86 6.43
C SER A 49 -15.82 -0.60 7.25
N THR A 50 -16.68 0.40 7.09
CA THR A 50 -16.69 1.65 7.87
C THR A 50 -17.73 1.63 9.00
N GLY A 51 -18.02 0.45 9.56
CA GLY A 51 -18.85 0.34 10.76
C GLY A 51 -18.05 0.65 12.01
N ILE A 52 -18.11 1.88 12.54
CA ILE A 52 -17.58 2.32 13.87
C ILE A 52 -16.05 2.14 14.09
N ALA A 53 -15.36 1.35 13.27
CA ALA A 53 -13.98 0.93 13.46
C ALA A 53 -12.99 1.91 12.81
N THR A 54 -11.94 2.25 13.55
CA THR A 54 -10.79 3.08 13.17
C THR A 54 -9.76 2.33 12.31
N SER A 55 -10.15 1.22 11.69
CA SER A 55 -9.27 0.27 11.01
C SER A 55 -9.78 -0.07 9.62
N PHE A 56 -8.85 -0.29 8.68
CA PHE A 56 -9.17 -0.76 7.33
C PHE A 56 -8.83 -2.24 7.21
N THR A 57 -9.77 -3.05 6.71
CA THR A 57 -9.47 -4.44 6.34
C THR A 57 -9.03 -4.47 4.88
N ILE A 58 -7.85 -5.02 4.65
CA ILE A 58 -7.27 -5.19 3.33
C ILE A 58 -7.30 -6.71 3.05
N TYR A 59 -8.26 -7.22 2.25
CA TYR A 59 -8.30 -8.58 1.69
C TYR A 59 -8.22 -8.71 0.13
N SER A 60 -7.36 -9.61 -0.38
CA SER A 60 -7.27 -9.96 -1.82
C SER A 60 -7.97 -11.31 -2.08
N PRO A 61 -9.15 -11.33 -2.75
CA PRO A 61 -9.94 -12.55 -2.92
C PRO A 61 -9.42 -13.49 -4.02
N THR A 62 -8.58 -13.01 -4.94
CA THR A 62 -8.20 -13.74 -6.14
C THR A 62 -6.69 -13.81 -6.30
N LEU A 63 -6.21 -14.87 -6.96
CA LEU A 63 -4.80 -14.99 -7.31
C LEU A 63 -4.35 -13.82 -8.22
N SER A 64 -5.21 -13.39 -9.15
CA SER A 64 -4.93 -12.24 -10.02
C SER A 64 -4.80 -10.92 -9.24
N GLY A 65 -5.48 -10.76 -8.12
CA GLY A 65 -5.38 -9.61 -7.22
C GLY A 65 -4.16 -9.63 -6.29
N THR A 66 -3.27 -10.63 -6.41
CA THR A 66 -2.05 -10.71 -5.60
C THR A 66 -1.08 -9.62 -6.04
N LYS A 67 -0.52 -8.85 -5.10
CA LYS A 67 0.52 -7.87 -5.42
C LYS A 67 1.76 -8.60 -5.94
N TYR A 68 2.25 -8.20 -7.12
CA TYR A 68 3.30 -8.92 -7.85
C TYR A 68 4.31 -7.93 -8.45
N TRP A 69 5.53 -8.41 -8.74
CA TRP A 69 6.68 -7.60 -9.21
C TRP A 69 7.25 -6.57 -8.24
N ILE A 70 6.69 -6.45 -7.02
CA ILE A 70 7.06 -5.34 -6.15
C ILE A 70 8.45 -5.54 -5.55
N GLY A 71 9.36 -4.63 -5.87
CA GLY A 71 10.73 -4.63 -5.33
C GLY A 71 10.74 -4.64 -3.81
N ALA A 72 11.68 -5.40 -3.24
CA ALA A 72 11.86 -5.61 -1.79
C ALA A 72 10.74 -6.35 -1.04
N ALA A 73 9.54 -6.51 -1.61
CA ALA A 73 8.35 -7.03 -0.92
C ALA A 73 8.50 -8.44 -0.33
N GLY A 74 9.24 -9.32 -1.01
CA GLY A 74 9.33 -10.73 -0.62
C GLY A 74 10.35 -11.03 0.48
N VAL A 75 11.27 -10.11 0.79
CA VAL A 75 12.41 -10.41 1.67
C VAL A 75 12.80 -9.23 2.58
N TRP A 76 12.88 -8.02 2.04
CA TRP A 76 13.55 -6.90 2.71
C TRP A 76 12.60 -5.88 3.31
N ALA A 77 11.48 -5.60 2.65
CA ALA A 77 10.58 -4.54 3.07
C ALA A 77 9.80 -4.92 4.33
N THR A 78 9.69 -3.97 5.27
CA THR A 78 8.90 -4.13 6.50
C THR A 78 7.61 -3.31 6.46
N HIS A 79 7.52 -2.31 5.59
CA HIS A 79 6.39 -1.37 5.51
C HIS A 79 5.99 -1.08 4.07
N GLY A 80 4.70 -1.12 3.76
CA GLY A 80 4.18 -0.91 2.40
C GLY A 80 3.32 0.33 2.27
N ILE A 81 3.51 1.05 1.17
CA ILE A 81 2.45 1.89 0.61
C ILE A 81 1.65 0.98 -0.31
N VAL A 82 0.50 0.51 0.15
CA VAL A 82 -0.35 -0.42 -0.60
C VAL A 82 -1.41 0.37 -1.33
N VAL A 83 -1.45 0.25 -2.66
CA VAL A 83 -2.47 0.89 -3.49
C VAL A 83 -3.62 -0.09 -3.65
N VAL A 84 -4.82 0.33 -3.24
CA VAL A 84 -6.04 -0.47 -3.30
C VAL A 84 -7.18 0.37 -3.86
N ARG A 85 -8.05 -0.26 -4.65
CA ARG A 85 -9.28 0.37 -5.07
C ARG A 85 -10.23 0.47 -3.88
N HIS A 86 -10.53 1.71 -3.52
CA HIS A 86 -11.49 2.04 -2.48
C HIS A 86 -12.92 1.91 -3.05
N ILE A 87 -13.78 1.15 -2.37
CA ILE A 87 -15.21 1.04 -2.69
C ILE A 87 -15.96 1.91 -1.67
N ILE A 88 -16.61 2.97 -2.15
CA ILE A 88 -17.59 3.78 -1.40
C ILE A 88 -18.93 3.59 -2.08
#